data_AF-A0A1H9ZYE9-F1
#
_entry.id   AF-A0A1H9ZYE9-F1
#
_cell.length_a   1.000
_cell.length_b   1.000
_cell.length_c   1.000
_cell.angle_alpha   90.00
_cell.angle_beta   90.00
_cell.angle_gamma   90.00
#
_symmetry.space_group_name_H-M   'P 1'
#
loop_
_entity.id
_entity.type
_entity.pdbx_description
1 polymer ?
#
loop_
_entity_poly.entity_id
_entity_poly.type
_entity_poly.pdbx_seq_one_letter_code
_entity_poly.pdbx_strand_id
1 'polypeptide(L)'
;MHYVKVVLGVLLGVVVFLFLDYALPSKNTVRITNTYNRLTAVTSSNAIFYAADDAGTVENSAGQRDVRFIETVRPNGKVFVYRNEDTGWIWPPYFKYDSANLHAEATNLKSGKSDPTWVSVTAYGWRLPWLTAYPNAIAIDTLAGPDERPRNWAAMVICGFLLMLLALFWRMWAQFRERTIDPALKSVDDGWDRASDRVSAEATEASGRMRGWLDRVKGKPRK
;
A
#
# COMPACT_ATOMS: atom_id res chain seq x y z
N MET A 1 9.91 22.13 11.57
CA MET A 1 9.54 21.65 10.21
C MET A 1 10.24 20.35 9.80
N HIS A 2 11.55 20.18 10.03
CA HIS A 2 12.26 18.94 9.66
C HIS A 2 11.62 17.68 10.28
N TYR A 3 11.38 17.68 11.60
CA TYR A 3 10.73 16.56 12.29
C TYR A 3 9.33 16.24 11.76
N VAL A 4 8.54 17.25 11.40
CA VAL A 4 7.19 17.05 10.82
C VAL A 4 7.28 16.33 9.47
N LYS A 5 8.21 16.74 8.60
CA LYS A 5 8.44 16.07 7.30
C LYS A 5 8.90 14.62 7.47
N VAL A 6 9.78 14.36 8.44
CA VAL A 6 10.25 13.01 8.76
C VAL A 6 9.09 12.14 9.26
N VAL A 7 8.30 12.64 10.22
CA VAL A 7 7.14 11.91 10.77
C VAL A 7 6.12 11.58 9.68
N LEU A 8 5.78 12.54 8.81
CA LEU A 8 4.86 12.29 7.70
C LEU A 8 5.42 11.27 6.70
N GLY A 9 6.72 11.34 6.39
CA GLY A 9 7.37 10.38 5.51
C GLY A 9 7.38 8.95 6.08
N VAL A 10 7.69 8.81 7.37
CA VAL A 10 7.64 7.51 8.07
C VAL A 10 6.21 6.97 8.10
N LEU A 11 5.23 7.81 8.42
CA LEU A 11 3.83 7.41 8.47
C LEU A 11 3.34 6.93 7.10
N LEU A 12 3.69 7.64 6.02
CA LEU A 12 3.40 7.19 4.66
C LEU A 12 4.04 5.83 4.36
N GLY A 13 5.31 5.65 4.73
CA GLY A 13 6.01 4.39 4.56
C GLY A 13 5.33 3.22 5.29
N VAL A 14 4.87 3.45 6.53
CA VAL A 14 4.13 2.46 7.30
C VAL A 14 2.80 2.12 6.64
N VAL A 15 2.03 3.11 6.17
CA VAL A 15 0.75 2.87 5.48
C VAL A 15 0.96 2.04 4.21
N VAL A 16 1.95 2.39 3.40
CA VAL A 16 2.29 1.64 2.17
C VAL A 16 2.72 0.22 2.51
N PHE A 17 3.57 0.05 3.53
CA PHE A 17 4.00 -1.28 3.98
C PHE A 17 2.82 -2.14 4.43
N LEU A 18 1.95 -1.60 5.30
CA LEU A 18 0.77 -2.32 5.79
C LEU A 18 -0.19 -2.69 4.65
N PHE A 19 -0.38 -1.79 3.69
CA PHE A 19 -1.18 -2.07 2.50
C PHE A 19 -0.60 -3.22 1.68
N LEU A 20 0.71 -3.22 1.43
CA LEU A 20 1.38 -4.28 0.69
C LEU A 20 1.39 -5.60 1.47
N ASP A 21 1.64 -5.57 2.78
CA ASP A 21 1.61 -6.76 3.64
C ASP A 21 0.21 -7.41 3.67
N TYR A 22 -0.83 -6.59 3.70
CA TYR A 22 -2.21 -7.07 3.58
C TYR A 22 -2.51 -7.63 2.18
N ALA A 23 -2.12 -6.93 1.12
CA ALA A 23 -2.54 -7.24 -0.23
C ALA A 23 -1.75 -8.38 -0.88
N LEU A 24 -0.43 -8.47 -0.61
CA LEU A 24 0.45 -9.45 -1.25
C LEU A 24 0.12 -10.88 -0.83
N PRO A 25 0.33 -11.86 -1.72
CA PRO A 25 0.08 -13.24 -1.36
C PRO A 25 1.16 -13.67 -0.36
N SER A 26 0.82 -14.51 0.59
CA SER A 26 1.70 -15.12 1.58
C SER A 26 1.53 -16.63 1.54
N LYS A 27 2.63 -17.39 1.69
CA LYS A 27 2.59 -18.86 1.76
C LYS A 27 2.76 -19.31 3.20
N ASN A 28 1.90 -20.23 3.65
CA ASN A 28 1.92 -20.77 4.99
C ASN A 28 1.87 -22.30 4.94
N THR A 29 2.88 -22.94 5.52
CA THR A 29 2.90 -24.40 5.72
C THR A 29 1.98 -24.78 6.87
N VAL A 30 0.97 -25.57 6.57
CA VAL A 30 -0.07 -25.98 7.50
C VAL A 30 -0.59 -27.38 7.15
N ARG A 31 -1.32 -27.99 8.06
CA ARG A 31 -2.15 -29.15 7.80
C ARG A 31 -3.62 -28.78 7.92
N ILE A 32 -4.45 -29.23 6.99
CA ILE A 32 -5.89 -28.96 7.01
C ILE A 32 -6.58 -29.93 7.97
N THR A 33 -7.32 -29.39 8.93
CA THR A 33 -8.08 -30.16 9.93
C THR A 33 -9.56 -30.24 9.57
N ASN A 34 -10.12 -29.19 8.96
CA ASN A 34 -11.53 -29.14 8.62
C ASN A 34 -11.82 -28.16 7.48
N THR A 35 -12.95 -28.37 6.83
CA THR A 35 -13.53 -27.51 5.79
C THR A 35 -15.02 -27.39 6.06
N TYR A 36 -15.55 -26.17 6.10
CA TYR A 36 -16.97 -25.94 6.38
C TYR A 36 -17.45 -24.61 5.81
N ASN A 37 -18.77 -24.49 5.67
CA ASN A 37 -19.46 -23.27 5.30
C ASN A 37 -20.12 -22.65 6.54
N ARG A 38 -20.15 -21.31 6.62
CA ARG A 38 -20.83 -20.59 7.70
C ARG A 38 -21.40 -19.27 7.19
N LEU A 39 -22.68 -19.06 7.50
CA LEU A 39 -23.32 -17.75 7.43
C LEU A 39 -22.61 -16.79 8.37
N THR A 40 -21.87 -15.85 7.78
CA THR A 40 -21.03 -14.90 8.50
C THR A 40 -21.59 -13.52 8.31
N ALA A 41 -21.84 -12.80 9.41
CA ALA A 41 -22.28 -11.41 9.37
C ALA A 41 -21.12 -10.53 8.88
N VAL A 42 -21.35 -9.85 7.76
CA VAL A 42 -20.43 -8.85 7.22
C VAL A 42 -21.00 -7.49 7.61
N THR A 43 -20.33 -6.82 8.54
CA THR A 43 -20.75 -5.52 9.07
C THR A 43 -19.79 -4.44 8.56
N SER A 44 -20.18 -3.17 8.67
CA SER A 44 -19.33 -2.06 8.21
C SER A 44 -17.92 -2.05 8.83
N SER A 45 -17.72 -2.64 10.02
CA SER A 45 -16.42 -2.69 10.70
C SER A 45 -15.48 -3.77 10.18
N ASN A 46 -16.00 -4.83 9.56
CA ASN A 46 -15.19 -5.92 9.00
C ASN A 46 -15.32 -6.08 7.48
N ALA A 47 -16.24 -5.37 6.83
CA ALA A 47 -16.51 -5.44 5.40
C ALA A 47 -15.26 -5.27 4.53
N ILE A 48 -14.34 -4.37 4.93
CA ILE A 48 -13.06 -4.16 4.23
C ILE A 48 -12.21 -5.42 4.14
N PHE A 49 -12.43 -6.37 5.03
CA PHE A 49 -11.72 -7.62 4.99
C PHE A 49 -12.33 -8.56 3.98
N TYR A 50 -13.65 -8.62 3.80
CA TYR A 50 -14.36 -9.64 2.98
C TYR A 50 -14.37 -9.34 1.48
N ALA A 51 -14.68 -10.36 0.67
CA ALA A 51 -14.85 -10.16 -0.77
C ALA A 51 -16.03 -9.22 -1.08
N ALA A 52 -15.97 -8.48 -2.18
CA ALA A 52 -17.05 -7.61 -2.61
C ALA A 52 -18.27 -8.42 -3.13
N ASP A 53 -19.45 -7.79 -3.15
CA ASP A 53 -20.73 -8.44 -3.50
C ASP A 53 -20.76 -8.99 -4.94
N ASP A 54 -19.98 -8.39 -5.83
CA ASP A 54 -19.82 -8.80 -7.22
C ASP A 54 -18.95 -10.06 -7.40
N ALA A 55 -18.29 -10.54 -6.33
CA ALA A 55 -17.47 -11.73 -6.36
C ALA A 55 -18.28 -13.05 -6.34
N GLY A 56 -19.61 -12.99 -6.45
CA GLY A 56 -20.47 -14.17 -6.62
C GLY A 56 -21.13 -14.69 -5.33
N THR A 57 -20.91 -14.03 -4.19
CA THR A 57 -21.59 -14.35 -2.93
C THR A 57 -22.70 -13.33 -2.65
N VAL A 58 -23.95 -13.78 -2.64
CA VAL A 58 -25.11 -12.92 -2.37
C VAL A 58 -25.31 -12.75 -0.87
N GLU A 59 -25.46 -11.49 -0.43
CA GLU A 59 -25.81 -11.15 0.94
C GLU A 59 -27.32 -11.36 1.19
N ASN A 60 -27.67 -12.03 2.29
CA ASN A 60 -29.08 -12.17 2.67
C ASN A 60 -29.64 -10.86 3.24
N SER A 61 -30.95 -10.78 3.44
CA SER A 61 -31.63 -9.59 4.01
C SER A 61 -31.18 -9.20 5.42
N ALA A 62 -30.42 -10.07 6.11
CA ALA A 62 -29.85 -9.84 7.43
C ALA A 62 -28.36 -9.47 7.41
N GLY A 63 -27.77 -9.20 6.23
CA GLY A 63 -26.37 -8.80 6.11
C GLY A 63 -25.36 -9.94 6.27
N GLN A 64 -25.78 -11.19 6.06
CA GLN A 64 -24.94 -12.38 6.21
C GLN A 64 -24.62 -12.99 4.85
N ARG A 65 -23.40 -13.53 4.75
CA ARG A 65 -22.89 -14.20 3.54
C ARG A 65 -22.50 -15.62 3.86
N ASP A 66 -22.72 -16.54 2.93
CA ASP A 66 -22.18 -17.89 3.06
C ASP A 66 -20.69 -17.88 2.73
N VAL A 67 -19.87 -18.00 3.78
CA VAL A 67 -18.41 -17.98 3.66
C VAL A 67 -17.86 -19.36 3.93
N ARG A 68 -17.02 -19.85 3.02
CA ARG A 68 -16.28 -21.11 3.17
C ARG A 68 -15.05 -20.88 4.02
N PHE A 69 -14.79 -21.75 4.98
CA PHE A 69 -13.66 -21.70 5.89
C PHE A 69 -12.81 -22.98 5.81
N ILE A 70 -11.51 -22.79 5.92
CA ILE A 70 -10.51 -23.87 5.95
C ILE A 70 -9.78 -23.75 7.28
N GLU A 71 -10.02 -24.72 8.17
CA GLU A 71 -9.32 -24.81 9.45
C GLU A 71 -8.01 -25.55 9.27
N THR A 72 -6.96 -24.99 9.84
CA THR A 72 -5.62 -25.54 9.69
C THR A 72 -4.84 -25.46 10.99
N VAL A 73 -3.80 -26.28 11.09
CA VAL A 73 -2.84 -26.29 12.18
C VAL A 73 -1.43 -26.15 11.61
N ARG A 74 -0.68 -25.18 12.12
CA ARG A 74 0.73 -24.97 11.77
C ARG A 74 1.61 -26.08 12.39
N PRO A 75 2.84 -26.31 11.89
CA PRO A 75 3.79 -27.26 12.47
C PRO A 75 4.00 -27.10 13.98
N ASN A 76 3.94 -25.87 14.49
CA ASN A 76 4.04 -25.55 15.92
C ASN A 76 2.75 -25.81 16.73
N GLY A 77 1.73 -26.45 16.15
CA GLY A 77 0.45 -26.76 16.79
C GLY A 77 -0.54 -25.60 16.86
N LYS A 78 -0.18 -24.38 16.41
CA LYS A 78 -1.10 -23.24 16.45
C LYS A 78 -2.16 -23.35 15.37
N VAL A 79 -3.42 -23.17 15.78
CA VAL A 79 -4.57 -23.12 14.87
C VAL A 79 -4.52 -21.84 14.04
N PHE A 80 -4.86 -21.97 12.76
CA PHE A 80 -4.99 -20.86 11.84
C PHE A 80 -6.14 -21.14 10.87
N VAL A 81 -7.00 -20.16 10.64
CA VAL A 81 -8.22 -20.34 9.83
C VAL A 81 -8.17 -19.38 8.67
N TYR A 82 -8.39 -19.90 7.48
CA TYR A 82 -8.57 -19.13 6.26
C TYR A 82 -10.04 -19.07 5.92
N ARG A 83 -10.46 -17.96 5.32
CA ARG A 83 -11.67 -17.98 4.51
C ARG A 83 -11.30 -18.34 3.07
N ASN A 84 -12.31 -18.72 2.30
CA ASN A 84 -12.17 -19.11 0.91
C ASN A 84 -13.33 -18.52 0.12
N GLU A 85 -13.10 -17.31 -0.38
CA GLU A 85 -14.02 -16.57 -1.23
C GLU A 85 -13.36 -16.30 -2.58
N ASP A 86 -14.19 -16.10 -3.59
CA ASP A 86 -13.74 -15.55 -4.87
C ASP A 86 -13.34 -14.10 -4.67
N THR A 87 -12.30 -13.66 -5.38
CA THR A 87 -11.68 -12.34 -5.14
C THR A 87 -12.25 -11.26 -6.05
N GLY A 88 -12.89 -11.65 -7.16
CA GLY A 88 -13.48 -10.70 -8.10
C GLY A 88 -12.45 -9.84 -8.82
N TRP A 89 -12.91 -8.71 -9.36
CA TRP A 89 -12.15 -7.82 -10.24
C TRP A 89 -11.45 -6.66 -9.51
N ILE A 90 -11.91 -6.29 -8.32
CA ILE A 90 -11.58 -4.99 -7.70
C ILE A 90 -10.17 -4.99 -7.11
N TRP A 91 -9.99 -5.61 -5.94
CA TRP A 91 -8.70 -5.60 -5.25
C TRP A 91 -8.69 -6.60 -4.08
N PRO A 92 -7.58 -7.33 -3.84
CA PRO A 92 -6.43 -7.47 -4.73
C PRO A 92 -6.80 -8.27 -5.99
N PRO A 93 -6.33 -7.90 -7.19
CA PRO A 93 -6.80 -8.46 -8.46
C PRO A 93 -6.20 -9.85 -8.74
N TYR A 94 -6.50 -10.84 -7.89
CA TYR A 94 -6.05 -12.22 -8.07
C TYR A 94 -6.93 -13.01 -9.06
N PHE A 95 -8.05 -12.45 -9.51
CA PHE A 95 -8.96 -13.06 -10.50
C PHE A 95 -9.34 -14.51 -10.17
N LYS A 96 -9.54 -14.76 -8.88
CA LYS A 96 -9.93 -16.07 -8.38
C LYS A 96 -11.45 -16.23 -8.45
N TYR A 97 -11.90 -17.25 -9.17
CA TYR A 97 -13.32 -17.58 -9.41
C TYR A 97 -13.63 -19.07 -9.20
N ASP A 98 -12.70 -19.81 -8.59
CA ASP A 98 -12.73 -21.25 -8.39
C ASP A 98 -12.79 -21.62 -6.90
N SER A 99 -13.33 -20.74 -6.04
CA SER A 99 -13.42 -20.97 -4.59
C SER A 99 -14.06 -22.31 -4.23
N ALA A 100 -15.08 -22.76 -4.98
CA ALA A 100 -15.71 -24.06 -4.77
C ALA A 100 -14.76 -25.24 -5.04
N ASN A 101 -13.97 -25.18 -6.11
CA ASN A 101 -12.98 -26.21 -6.46
C ASN A 101 -11.85 -26.25 -5.42
N LEU A 102 -11.30 -25.09 -5.06
CA LEU A 102 -10.28 -24.98 -4.01
C LEU A 102 -10.79 -25.53 -2.67
N HIS A 103 -12.09 -25.35 -2.37
CA HIS A 103 -12.69 -25.90 -1.17
C HIS A 103 -12.79 -27.44 -1.20
N ALA A 104 -13.11 -28.00 -2.36
CA ALA A 104 -13.15 -29.44 -2.55
C ALA A 104 -11.73 -30.05 -2.44
N GLU A 105 -10.73 -29.42 -3.03
CA GLU A 105 -9.31 -29.81 -2.89
C GLU A 105 -8.86 -29.76 -1.42
N ALA A 106 -9.18 -28.67 -0.71
CA ALA A 106 -8.91 -28.55 0.72
C ALA A 106 -9.58 -29.68 1.53
N THR A 107 -10.80 -30.05 1.17
CA THR A 107 -11.55 -31.14 1.80
C THR A 107 -10.87 -32.48 1.58
N ASN A 108 -10.38 -32.74 0.37
CA ASN A 108 -9.65 -33.96 0.02
C ASN A 108 -8.31 -34.09 0.77
N LEU A 109 -7.68 -32.96 1.09
CA LEU A 109 -6.39 -32.89 1.80
C LEU A 109 -6.52 -32.88 3.34
N LYS A 110 -7.74 -33.04 3.88
CA LYS A 110 -7.94 -33.17 5.32
C LYS A 110 -7.22 -34.41 5.84
N SER A 111 -6.49 -34.22 6.93
CA SER A 111 -5.69 -35.29 7.53
C SER A 111 -5.74 -35.20 9.06
N GLY A 112 -5.25 -36.22 9.75
CA GLY A 112 -5.22 -36.29 11.22
C GLY A 112 -3.86 -35.83 11.78
N LYS A 113 -3.74 -35.75 13.11
CA LYS A 113 -2.43 -35.51 13.75
C LYS A 113 -1.51 -36.72 13.64
N SER A 114 -2.06 -37.93 13.60
CA SER A 114 -1.33 -39.20 13.53
C SER A 114 -0.77 -39.50 12.14
N ASP A 115 -1.44 -39.02 11.09
CA ASP A 115 -1.03 -39.17 9.70
C ASP A 115 -1.23 -37.83 8.97
N PRO A 116 -0.27 -36.89 9.10
CA PRO A 116 -0.44 -35.52 8.64
C PRO A 116 -0.07 -35.33 7.17
N THR A 117 -1.00 -34.77 6.38
CA THR A 117 -0.71 -34.24 5.04
C THR A 117 -0.39 -32.76 5.15
N TRP A 118 0.85 -32.39 4.85
CA TRP A 118 1.30 -30.99 4.87
C TRP A 118 1.01 -30.31 3.54
N VAL A 119 0.55 -29.07 3.61
CA VAL A 119 0.21 -28.24 2.47
C VAL A 119 0.74 -26.82 2.66
N SER A 120 1.06 -26.16 1.55
CA SER A 120 1.29 -24.73 1.50
C SER A 120 0.01 -24.05 1.06
N VAL A 121 -0.63 -23.33 1.98
CA VAL A 121 -1.74 -22.45 1.64
C VAL A 121 -1.18 -21.10 1.24
N THR A 122 -1.45 -20.69 -0.01
CA THR A 122 -1.22 -19.33 -0.46
C THR A 122 -2.45 -18.50 -0.13
N ALA A 123 -2.29 -17.38 0.58
CA ALA A 123 -3.39 -16.52 1.02
C ALA A 123 -2.96 -15.06 1.13
N TYR A 124 -3.91 -14.13 0.99
CA TYR A 124 -3.68 -12.70 1.28
C TYR A 124 -4.57 -12.24 2.45
N GLY A 125 -4.21 -11.10 3.03
CA GLY A 125 -4.92 -10.48 4.14
C GLY A 125 -4.44 -10.94 5.52
N TRP A 126 -5.07 -10.38 6.55
CA TRP A 126 -4.66 -10.60 7.94
C TRP A 126 -5.63 -11.49 8.70
N ARG A 127 -5.07 -12.19 9.70
CA ARG A 127 -5.85 -12.89 10.73
C ARG A 127 -6.00 -11.97 11.94
N LEU A 128 -7.17 -11.34 12.09
CA LEU A 128 -7.51 -10.51 13.25
C LEU A 128 -8.76 -11.10 13.94
N PRO A 129 -8.59 -11.91 15.02
CA PRO A 129 -9.70 -12.57 15.70
C PRO A 129 -10.80 -11.63 16.20
N TRP A 130 -10.41 -10.48 16.76
CA TRP A 130 -11.33 -9.51 17.33
C TRP A 130 -12.13 -8.72 16.29
N LEU A 131 -11.69 -8.70 15.01
CA LEU A 131 -12.44 -8.14 13.88
C LEU A 131 -13.15 -9.20 13.05
N THR A 132 -13.09 -10.48 13.43
CA THR A 132 -13.60 -11.58 12.60
C THR A 132 -12.99 -11.52 11.19
N ALA A 133 -11.71 -11.11 11.10
CA ALA A 133 -10.98 -11.06 9.85
C ALA A 133 -10.13 -12.32 9.69
N TYR A 134 -10.27 -12.94 8.52
CA TYR A 134 -9.58 -14.15 8.13
C TYR A 134 -8.89 -13.89 6.79
N PRO A 135 -7.62 -14.31 6.63
CA PRO A 135 -6.96 -14.24 5.34
C PRO A 135 -7.70 -15.11 4.32
N ASN A 136 -7.78 -14.64 3.08
CA ASN A 136 -8.44 -15.36 2.00
C ASN A 136 -7.44 -16.31 1.33
N ALA A 137 -7.72 -17.61 1.36
CA ALA A 137 -6.94 -18.61 0.64
C ALA A 137 -7.14 -18.44 -0.86
N ILE A 138 -6.06 -18.54 -1.63
CA ILE A 138 -6.08 -18.43 -3.11
C ILE A 138 -5.57 -19.67 -3.82
N ALA A 139 -4.69 -20.46 -3.19
CA ALA A 139 -4.16 -21.71 -3.76
C ALA A 139 -3.68 -22.64 -2.64
N ILE A 140 -3.66 -23.95 -2.91
CA ILE A 140 -3.17 -24.99 -2.00
C ILE A 140 -2.24 -25.90 -2.79
N ASP A 141 -1.01 -26.04 -2.32
CA ASP A 141 -0.02 -26.96 -2.88
C ASP A 141 0.32 -28.03 -1.82
N THR A 142 0.49 -29.29 -2.20
CA THR A 142 1.00 -30.33 -1.27
C THR A 142 2.50 -30.17 -1.03
N LEU A 143 2.94 -30.55 0.17
CA LEU A 143 4.34 -30.48 0.60
C LEU A 143 4.82 -31.86 1.05
N ALA A 144 6.13 -32.10 0.97
CA ALA A 144 6.70 -33.36 1.44
C ALA A 144 6.74 -33.43 2.98
N GLY A 145 6.70 -32.29 3.67
CA GLY A 145 6.78 -32.27 5.13
C GLY A 145 6.51 -30.92 5.81
N PRO A 146 6.53 -30.88 7.16
CA PRO A 146 6.20 -29.70 7.96
C PRO A 146 7.24 -28.58 7.88
N ASP A 147 8.50 -28.92 7.60
CA ASP A 147 9.63 -27.99 7.59
C ASP A 147 9.84 -27.32 6.23
N GLU A 148 9.10 -27.76 5.21
CA GLU A 148 9.15 -27.13 3.89
C GLU A 148 8.63 -25.70 3.93
N ARG A 149 9.37 -24.80 3.30
CA ARG A 149 9.02 -23.38 3.17
C ARG A 149 9.11 -22.99 1.70
N PRO A 150 8.05 -23.20 0.92
CA PRO A 150 8.05 -22.85 -0.49
C PRO A 150 8.32 -21.36 -0.68
N ARG A 151 9.16 -21.04 -1.66
CA ARG A 151 9.46 -19.65 -2.00
C ARG A 151 8.23 -18.98 -2.57
N ASN A 152 7.93 -17.76 -2.10
CA ASN A 152 6.78 -16.99 -2.56
C ASN A 152 7.11 -16.18 -3.82
N TRP A 153 7.24 -16.87 -4.95
CA TRP A 153 7.55 -16.27 -6.25
C TRP A 153 6.54 -15.21 -6.66
N ALA A 154 5.25 -15.44 -6.42
CA ALA A 154 4.19 -14.49 -6.75
C ALA A 154 4.44 -13.12 -6.07
N ALA A 155 4.69 -13.10 -4.76
CA ALA A 155 4.99 -11.86 -4.05
C ALA A 155 6.27 -11.20 -4.58
N MET A 156 7.34 -11.96 -4.83
CA MET A 156 8.59 -11.40 -5.34
C MET A 156 8.42 -10.76 -6.73
N VAL A 157 7.68 -11.40 -7.63
CA VAL A 157 7.40 -10.87 -8.97
C VAL A 157 6.57 -9.59 -8.87
N ILE A 158 5.53 -9.58 -8.03
CA ILE A 158 4.70 -8.38 -7.82
C ILE A 158 5.55 -7.24 -7.23
N CYS A 159 6.36 -7.51 -6.20
CA CYS A 159 7.27 -6.50 -5.63
C CYS A 159 8.26 -5.96 -6.67
N GLY A 160 8.88 -6.83 -7.48
CA GLY A 160 9.79 -6.42 -8.55
C GLY A 160 9.10 -5.53 -9.58
N PHE A 161 7.88 -5.89 -9.98
CA PHE A 161 7.06 -5.07 -10.88
C PHE A 161 6.69 -3.71 -10.27
N LEU A 162 6.26 -3.67 -9.00
CA LEU A 162 5.94 -2.42 -8.30
C LEU A 162 7.17 -1.52 -8.15
N LEU A 163 8.35 -2.08 -7.86
CA LEU A 163 9.61 -1.34 -7.81
C LEU A 163 9.97 -0.77 -9.19
N MET A 164 9.78 -1.54 -10.26
CA MET A 164 9.97 -1.07 -11.63
C MET A 164 9.03 0.10 -11.96
N LEU A 165 7.74 -0.01 -11.62
CA LEU A 165 6.78 1.08 -11.81
C LEU A 165 7.15 2.31 -10.99
N LEU A 166 7.54 2.14 -9.72
CA LEU A 166 7.99 3.23 -8.87
C LEU A 166 9.21 3.94 -9.49
N ALA A 167 10.18 3.19 -9.99
CA ALA A 167 11.35 3.74 -10.67
C ALA A 167 10.95 4.49 -11.96
N LEU A 168 10.01 3.96 -12.75
CA LEU A 168 9.50 4.61 -13.94
C LEU A 168 8.80 5.94 -13.60
N PHE A 169 7.87 5.94 -12.65
CA PHE A 169 7.18 7.16 -12.21
C PHE A 169 8.15 8.18 -11.62
N TRP A 170 9.14 7.74 -10.86
CA TRP A 170 10.17 8.62 -10.34
C TRP A 170 10.99 9.27 -11.46
N ARG A 171 11.38 8.52 -12.50
CA ARG A 171 12.08 9.08 -13.67
C ARG A 171 11.20 10.03 -14.46
N MET A 172 9.93 9.70 -14.68
CA MET A 172 8.97 10.58 -15.36
C MET A 172 8.77 11.87 -14.58
N TRP A 173 8.66 11.80 -13.26
CA TRP A 173 8.53 12.96 -12.38
C TRP A 173 9.80 13.83 -12.40
N ALA A 174 10.98 13.22 -12.32
CA ALA A 174 12.25 13.94 -12.44
C ALA A 174 12.35 14.69 -13.78
N GLN A 175 12.01 14.03 -14.89
CA GLN A 175 11.98 14.66 -16.21
C GLN A 175 10.93 15.78 -16.31
N PHE A 176 9.74 15.59 -15.75
CA PHE A 176 8.70 16.61 -15.72
C PHE A 176 9.13 17.84 -14.93
N ARG A 177 9.78 17.62 -13.78
CA ARG A 177 10.30 18.69 -12.93
C ARG A 177 11.35 19.53 -13.67
N GLU A 178 12.32 18.87 -14.31
CA GLU A 178 13.37 19.55 -15.08
C GLU A 178 12.83 20.34 -16.27
N ARG A 179 11.78 19.83 -16.95
CA ARG A 179 11.25 20.44 -18.17
C ARG A 179 10.21 21.53 -17.92
N THR A 180 9.43 21.43 -16.85
CA THR A 180 8.26 22.30 -16.64
C THR A 180 8.41 23.16 -15.40
N ILE A 181 8.85 22.58 -14.29
CA ILE A 181 8.84 23.26 -12.98
C ILE A 181 10.09 24.12 -12.81
N ASP A 182 11.27 23.56 -13.06
CA ASP A 182 12.54 24.26 -12.82
C ASP A 182 12.70 25.52 -13.72
N PRO A 183 12.31 25.52 -15.01
CA PRO A 183 12.35 26.73 -15.83
C PRO A 183 11.34 27.78 -15.36
N ALA A 184 10.14 27.37 -14.95
CA ALA A 184 9.14 28.28 -14.42
C ALA A 184 9.62 28.94 -13.11
N LEU A 185 10.21 28.16 -12.21
CA LEU A 185 10.81 28.68 -10.97
C LEU A 185 11.93 29.68 -11.26
N LYS A 186 12.87 29.35 -12.17
CA LYS A 186 13.94 30.28 -12.59
C LYS A 186 13.38 31.56 -13.20
N SER A 187 12.33 31.47 -14.03
CA SER A 187 11.73 32.66 -14.65
C SER A 187 11.07 33.60 -13.63
N VAL A 188 10.51 33.05 -12.55
CA VAL A 188 9.93 33.82 -11.44
C VAL A 188 11.04 34.47 -10.61
N ASP A 189 12.11 33.74 -10.31
CA ASP A 189 13.28 34.25 -9.58
C ASP A 189 13.95 35.40 -10.35
N ASP A 190 14.23 35.19 -11.64
CA ASP A 190 14.76 36.22 -12.54
C ASP A 190 13.83 37.45 -12.66
N GLY A 191 12.52 37.25 -12.56
CA GLY A 191 11.54 38.34 -12.58
C GLY A 191 11.56 39.16 -11.30
N TRP A 192 11.69 38.47 -10.16
CA TRP A 192 11.79 39.09 -8.84
C TRP A 192 13.11 39.86 -8.68
N ASP A 193 14.23 39.27 -9.08
CA ASP A 193 15.55 39.92 -9.03
C ASP A 193 15.55 41.20 -9.87
N ARG A 194 15.04 41.15 -11.10
CA ARG A 194 14.92 42.36 -11.95
C ARG A 194 14.02 43.43 -11.33
N ALA A 195 12.95 43.05 -10.63
CA ALA A 195 12.10 44.00 -9.94
C ALA A 195 12.81 44.63 -8.73
N SER A 196 13.54 43.81 -7.96
CA SER A 196 14.34 44.26 -6.82
C SER A 196 15.47 45.20 -7.24
N ASP A 197 16.19 44.89 -8.31
CA ASP A 197 17.26 45.72 -8.86
C ASP A 197 16.75 47.08 -9.32
N ARG A 198 15.57 47.14 -9.96
CA ARG A 198 14.94 48.42 -10.36
C ARG A 198 14.59 49.29 -9.16
N VAL A 199 13.97 48.70 -8.14
CA VAL A 199 13.63 49.42 -6.90
C VAL A 199 14.90 49.92 -6.20
N SER A 200 15.94 49.09 -6.17
CA SER A 200 17.23 49.45 -5.56
C SER A 200 17.95 50.56 -6.34
N ALA A 201 17.90 50.53 -7.66
CA ALA A 201 18.45 51.57 -8.53
C ALA A 201 17.69 52.90 -8.37
N GLU A 202 16.36 52.89 -8.37
CA GLU A 202 15.54 54.08 -8.12
C GLU A 202 15.79 54.67 -6.72
N ALA A 203 15.91 53.82 -5.69
CA ALA A 203 16.25 54.25 -4.34
C ALA A 203 17.66 54.87 -4.27
N THR A 204 18.62 54.31 -5.01
CA THR A 204 20.00 54.83 -5.08
C THR A 204 20.04 56.18 -5.80
N GLU A 205 19.32 56.33 -6.92
CA GLU A 205 19.22 57.61 -7.62
C GLU A 205 18.50 58.67 -6.78
N ALA A 206 17.40 58.31 -6.10
CA ALA A 206 16.68 59.21 -5.21
C ALA A 206 17.56 59.67 -4.04
N SER A 207 18.31 58.75 -3.41
CA SER A 207 19.25 59.07 -2.33
C SER A 207 20.44 59.92 -2.81
N GLY A 208 20.97 59.66 -4.01
CA GLY A 208 22.01 60.46 -4.66
C GLY A 208 21.56 61.88 -4.96
N ARG A 209 20.33 62.05 -5.48
CA ARG A 209 19.70 63.36 -5.71
C ARG A 209 19.49 64.13 -4.41
N MET A 210 19.03 63.45 -3.36
CA MET A 210 18.82 64.04 -2.04
C MET A 210 20.15 64.46 -1.39
N ARG A 211 21.21 63.65 -1.53
CA ARG A 211 22.56 63.99 -1.06
C ARG A 211 23.15 65.19 -1.80
N GLY A 212 23.00 65.24 -3.13
CA GLY A 212 23.41 66.40 -3.93
C GLY A 212 22.58 67.68 -3.70
N TRP A 213 21.35 67.55 -3.20
CA TRP A 213 20.57 68.69 -2.71
C TRP A 213 21.07 69.16 -1.34
N LEU A 214 21.31 68.24 -0.40
CA LEU A 214 21.88 68.55 0.92
C LEU A 214 23.26 69.20 0.83
N ASP A 215 24.14 68.74 -0.07
CA ASP A 215 25.46 69.35 -0.28
C ASP A 215 25.38 70.74 -0.91
N ARG A 216 24.35 71.02 -1.73
CA ARG A 216 24.07 72.36 -2.25
C ARG A 216 23.54 73.30 -1.17
N VAL A 217 22.72 72.79 -0.25
CA VAL A 217 22.19 73.56 0.89
C VAL A 217 23.28 73.80 1.95
N LYS A 218 24.22 72.87 2.13
CA LYS A 218 25.41 73.02 3.01
C LYS A 218 26.59 73.77 2.39
N GLY A 219 26.34 74.57 1.36
CA GLY A 219 27.35 75.37 0.64
C GLY A 219 28.45 75.93 1.56
N LYS A 220 29.67 75.42 1.34
CA LYS A 220 30.94 75.89 1.92
C LYS A 220 31.03 77.43 1.81
N PRO A 221 31.39 78.15 2.88
CA PRO A 221 31.80 79.54 2.75
C PRO A 221 33.12 79.56 1.95
N ARG A 222 33.08 80.16 0.75
CA ARG A 222 34.31 80.51 0.02
C ARG A 222 34.95 81.69 0.77
N LYS A 223 36.24 81.53 1.07
CA LYS A 223 37.11 82.60 1.59
C LYS A 223 37.10 83.81 0.66
#